data_AF-A0A847AX90-F1
#
_entry.id   AF-A0A847AX90-F1
#
_cell.length_a   1.000
_cell.length_b   1.000
_cell.length_c   1.000
_cell.angle_alpha   90.00
_cell.angle_beta   90.00
_cell.angle_gamma   90.00
#
_symmetry.space_group_name_H-M   'P 1'
#
loop_
_entity.id
_entity.type
_entity.pdbx_description
1 polymer ?
#
loop_
_entity_poly.entity_id
_entity_poly.type
_entity_poly.pdbx_seq_one_letter_code
_entity_poly.pdbx_strand_id
1 'polypeptide(L)'
;QLKQIRLSPNIGKHDLQFKFNRMKGFLEKGHTVKVNMMFRGRQREHLDVGKEILIGIMRELEPVASCQSPPVFEGFYMSMVLVPNSEGKGKNDGP
;
A
#
# COMPACT_ATOMS: atom_id res chain seq x y z
N GLN A 1 -10.47 8.46 -6.78
CA GLN A 1 -10.52 8.57 -5.31
C GLN A 1 -9.27 7.94 -4.67
N LEU A 2 -8.75 8.52 -3.58
CA LEU A 2 -7.64 7.95 -2.80
C LEU A 2 -8.15 7.06 -1.66
N LYS A 3 -7.67 5.81 -1.59
CA LYS A 3 -7.94 4.89 -0.48
C LYS A 3 -6.68 4.72 0.36
N GLN A 4 -6.81 4.76 1.68
CA GLN A 4 -5.69 4.58 2.60
C GLN A 4 -5.77 3.21 3.27
N ILE A 5 -4.67 2.48 3.26
CA ILE A 5 -4.52 1.21 3.99
C ILE A 5 -3.39 1.37 4.99
N ARG A 6 -3.67 1.00 6.25
CA ARG A 6 -2.68 1.03 7.33
C ARG A 6 -2.18 -0.38 7.63
N LEU A 7 -0.87 -0.52 7.74
CA LEU A 7 -0.17 -1.74 8.10
C LEU A 7 0.69 -1.52 9.34
N SER A 8 1.08 -2.61 9.99
CA SER A 8 2.04 -2.62 11.09
C SER A 8 3.17 -3.60 10.75
N PRO A 9 4.40 -3.39 11.23
CA PRO A 9 5.54 -4.27 10.93
C PRO A 9 5.36 -5.70 11.50
N ASN A 10 4.49 -5.87 12.49
CA ASN A 10 4.14 -7.16 13.09
C ASN A 10 2.84 -7.77 12.53
N ILE A 11 2.41 -7.36 11.32
CA ILE A 11 1.20 -7.90 10.69
C ILE A 11 1.33 -9.41 10.45
N GLY A 12 0.31 -10.17 10.85
CA GLY A 12 0.25 -11.61 10.58
C GLY A 12 -0.04 -11.89 9.11
N LYS A 13 0.42 -13.04 8.61
CA LYS A 13 0.23 -13.46 7.20
C LYS A 13 -1.23 -13.40 6.75
N HIS A 14 -2.17 -13.84 7.58
CA HIS A 14 -3.60 -13.82 7.26
C HIS A 14 -4.15 -12.39 7.10
N ASP A 15 -3.82 -11.48 8.02
CA ASP A 15 -4.25 -10.07 7.91
C ASP A 15 -3.60 -9.39 6.70
N LEU A 16 -2.31 -9.64 6.45
CA LEU A 16 -1.62 -9.11 5.28
C LEU A 16 -2.33 -9.51 3.97
N GLN A 17 -2.70 -10.79 3.84
CA GLN A 17 -3.44 -11.29 2.67
C GLN A 17 -4.82 -10.65 2.53
N PHE A 18 -5.54 -10.44 3.64
CA PHE A 18 -6.82 -9.71 3.61
C PHE A 18 -6.65 -8.26 3.15
N LYS A 19 -5.63 -7.54 3.66
CA LYS A 19 -5.31 -6.18 3.22
C LYS A 19 -4.92 -6.18 1.74
N PHE A 20 -4.12 -7.16 1.29
CA PHE A 20 -3.72 -7.31 -0.10
C PHE A 20 -4.92 -7.42 -1.04
N ASN A 21 -5.84 -8.36 -0.76
CA ASN A 21 -7.05 -8.53 -1.57
C ASN A 21 -7.89 -7.26 -1.63
N ARG A 22 -7.96 -6.52 -0.51
CA ARG A 22 -8.65 -5.22 -0.47
C ARG A 22 -7.96 -4.16 -1.32
N MET A 23 -6.62 -4.09 -1.28
CA MET A 23 -5.84 -3.17 -2.11
C MET A 23 -6.04 -3.47 -3.60
N LYS A 24 -5.91 -4.74 -3.98
CA LYS A 24 -6.17 -5.21 -5.34
C LYS A 24 -7.56 -4.81 -5.83
N GLY A 25 -8.61 -5.08 -5.05
CA GLY A 25 -9.98 -4.72 -5.42
C GLY A 25 -10.23 -3.21 -5.51
N PHE A 26 -9.46 -2.36 -4.83
CA PHE A 26 -9.53 -0.91 -5.02
C PHE A 26 -8.83 -0.47 -6.30
N LEU A 27 -7.66 -1.04 -6.60
CA LEU A 27 -6.88 -0.72 -7.80
C LEU A 27 -7.64 -1.17 -9.06
N GLU A 28 -8.24 -2.35 -9.04
CA GLU A 28 -9.09 -2.85 -10.13
C GLU A 28 -10.33 -1.95 -10.39
N LYS A 29 -10.80 -1.24 -9.37
CA LYS A 29 -11.88 -0.25 -9.48
C LYS A 29 -11.40 1.15 -9.89
N GLY A 30 -10.12 1.31 -10.23
CA GLY A 30 -9.54 2.60 -10.64
C GLY A 30 -9.26 3.54 -9.47
N HIS A 31 -9.20 3.06 -8.24
CA HIS A 31 -8.82 3.87 -7.09
C HIS A 31 -7.33 3.80 -6.80
N THR A 32 -6.70 4.95 -6.58
CA THR A 32 -5.34 5.02 -6.06
C THR A 32 -5.30 4.55 -4.61
N VAL A 33 -4.28 3.77 -4.24
CA VAL A 33 -4.10 3.25 -2.89
C VAL A 33 -2.83 3.81 -2.27
N LYS A 34 -2.93 4.50 -1.13
CA LYS A 34 -1.79 4.86 -0.29
C LYS A 34 -1.66 3.87 0.85
N VAL A 35 -0.55 3.16 0.89
CA VAL A 35 -0.22 2.20 1.95
C VAL A 35 0.68 2.91 2.95
N ASN A 36 0.29 2.92 4.22
CA ASN A 36 1.05 3.52 5.31
C ASN A 36 1.36 2.44 6.36
N MET A 37 2.63 2.11 6.55
CA MET A 37 3.09 1.26 7.64
C MET A 37 3.57 2.14 8.79
N MET A 38 3.01 1.93 9.99
CA MET A 38 3.41 2.68 11.18
C MET A 38 4.38 1.88 12.04
N PHE A 39 5.52 2.48 12.37
CA PHE A 39 6.50 1.93 13.30
C PHE A 39 6.34 2.64 14.65
N ARG A 40 6.01 1.89 15.71
CA ARG A 40 5.81 2.43 17.06
C ARG A 40 7.03 2.15 17.94
N GLY A 41 7.48 3.16 18.69
CA GLY A 41 8.52 3.01 19.71
C GLY A 41 9.85 2.49 19.16
N ARG A 42 10.35 1.39 19.73
CA ARG A 42 11.62 0.74 19.35
C ARG A 42 11.58 -0.03 18.01
N GLN A 43 10.45 -0.01 17.30
CA GLN A 43 10.29 -0.76 16.05
C GLN A 43 11.11 -0.21 14.86
N ARG A 44 11.92 0.83 15.04
CA ARG A 44 12.85 1.31 14.01
C ARG A 44 13.90 0.26 13.61
N GLU A 45 14.15 -0.74 14.46
CA GLU A 45 15.00 -1.89 14.13
C GLU A 45 14.35 -2.84 13.09
N HIS A 46 13.04 -2.74 12.90
CA HIS A 46 12.29 -3.56 11.94
C HIS A 46 11.95 -2.83 10.65
N LEU A 47 12.65 -1.73 10.33
CA LEU A 47 12.45 -0.99 9.08
C LEU A 47 12.65 -1.88 7.86
N ASP A 48 13.66 -2.76 7.90
CA ASP A 48 13.94 -3.69 6.80
C ASP A 48 12.78 -4.67 6.59
N VAL A 49 12.22 -5.23 7.68
CA VAL A 49 11.05 -6.12 7.61
C VAL A 49 9.85 -5.39 6.98
N GLY A 50 9.58 -4.17 7.42
CA GLY A 50 8.50 -3.37 6.87
C GLY A 50 8.70 -3.02 5.40
N LYS A 51 9.94 -2.72 5.00
CA LYS A 51 10.32 -2.46 3.61
C LYS A 51 10.09 -3.70 2.74
N GLU A 52 10.54 -4.88 3.19
CA GLU A 52 10.32 -6.15 2.48
C GLU A 52 8.82 -6.45 2.30
N ILE A 53 8.00 -6.22 3.33
CA ILE A 53 6.54 -6.39 3.21
C ILE A 53 5.96 -5.46 2.15
N LEU A 54 6.34 -4.17 2.13
CA LEU A 54 5.84 -3.21 1.15
C LEU A 54 6.33 -3.52 -0.27
N ILE A 55 7.59 -3.94 -0.43
CA ILE A 55 8.13 -4.40 -1.72
C ILE A 55 7.40 -5.64 -2.21
N GLY A 56 7.10 -6.59 -1.31
CA GLY A 56 6.30 -7.78 -1.64
C GLY A 56 4.92 -7.41 -2.17
N ILE A 57 4.20 -6.52 -1.47
CA ILE A 57 2.91 -5.99 -1.92
C ILE A 57 3.04 -5.32 -3.29
N MET A 58 4.06 -4.48 -3.47
CA MET A 58 4.29 -3.78 -4.74
C MET A 58 4.46 -4.76 -5.90
N ARG A 59 5.30 -5.80 -5.73
CA ARG A 59 5.55 -6.83 -6.75
C ARG A 59 4.28 -7.63 -7.06
N GLU A 60 3.54 -8.03 -6.05
CA GLU A 60 2.30 -8.80 -6.25
C GLU A 60 1.18 -7.98 -6.91
N LEU A 61 1.17 -6.65 -6.73
CA LEU A 61 0.19 -5.74 -7.35
C LEU A 61 0.65 -5.11 -8.66
N GLU A 62 1.89 -5.32 -9.08
CA GLU A 62 2.45 -4.84 -10.36
C GLU A 62 1.55 -5.13 -11.58
N PRO A 63 0.85 -6.28 -11.69
CA PRO A 63 -0.03 -6.53 -12.83
C PRO A 63 -1.22 -5.57 -12.93
N VAL A 64 -1.70 -5.03 -11.81
CA VAL A 64 -2.91 -4.17 -11.76
C VAL A 64 -2.61 -2.71 -11.43
N ALA A 65 -1.40 -2.40 -10.95
CA ALA A 65 -1.01 -1.07 -10.54
C ALA A 65 0.49 -0.80 -10.71
N SER A 66 0.82 0.47 -10.88
CA SER A 66 2.19 1.00 -10.92
C SER A 66 2.49 1.70 -9.60
N CYS A 67 3.72 1.57 -9.14
CA CYS A 67 4.18 2.26 -7.94
C CYS A 67 4.66 3.65 -8.33
N GLN A 68 4.05 4.71 -7.78
CA GLN A 68 4.47 6.08 -8.08
C GLN A 68 5.82 6.41 -7.45
N SER A 69 6.08 5.87 -6.27
CA SER A 69 7.34 6.03 -5.55
C SER A 69 7.62 4.80 -4.69
N PRO A 70 8.91 4.40 -4.57
CA PRO A 70 9.29 3.31 -3.68
C PRO A 70 8.90 3.63 -2.22
N PRO A 71 8.84 2.61 -1.34
CA PRO A 71 8.55 2.84 0.07
C PRO A 71 9.52 3.85 0.71
N VAL A 72 8.99 5.01 1.11
CA VAL A 72 9.76 6.07 1.77
C VAL A 72 9.45 6.08 3.26
N PHE A 73 10.49 6.08 4.09
CA PHE A 73 10.35 6.23 5.53
C PHE A 73 10.49 7.70 5.95
N GLU A 74 9.44 8.24 6.57
CA GLU A 74 9.38 9.60 7.08
C GLU A 74 8.82 9.62 8.50
N GLY A 75 9.61 10.10 9.46
CA GLY A 75 9.26 10.20 10.88
C GLY A 75 9.01 8.84 11.54
N PHE A 76 7.77 8.35 11.46
CA PHE A 76 7.32 7.08 12.04
C PHE A 76 6.56 6.20 11.04
N TYR A 77 6.45 6.65 9.79
CA TYR A 77 5.70 5.95 8.76
C TYR A 77 6.61 5.57 7.61
N MET A 78 6.47 4.34 7.11
CA MET A 78 6.92 3.99 5.77
C MET A 78 5.72 3.93 4.86
N SER A 79 5.73 4.70 3.77
CA SER A 79 4.57 4.79 2.89
C SER A 79 4.93 4.64 1.43
N MET A 80 3.99 4.12 0.66
CA MET A 80 4.04 4.04 -0.80
C MET A 80 2.66 4.33 -1.40
N VAL A 81 2.65 4.77 -2.65
CA VAL A 81 1.42 5.05 -3.41
C VAL A 81 1.37 4.16 -4.64
N LEU A 82 0.29 3.39 -4.76
CA LEU A 82 -0.02 2.54 -5.90
C LEU A 82 -1.11 3.19 -6.72
N VAL A 83 -0.84 3.36 -8.01
CA VAL A 83 -1.72 3.95 -9.00
C VAL A 83 -2.18 2.84 -9.93
N PRO A 84 -3.48 2.65 -10.16
CA PRO A 84 -3.96 1.56 -11.02
C PRO A 84 -3.45 1.72 -12.47
N ASN A 85 -3.09 0.59 -13.10
CA ASN A 85 -2.54 0.55 -14.48
C ASN A 85 -3.62 0.81 -15.53
N SER A 86 -4.85 0.39 -15.26
CA SER A 86 -5.99 0.80 -16.06
C SER A 86 -6.23 2.29 -15.79
N GLU A 87 -6.26 3.11 -16.85
CA GLU A 87 -6.94 4.41 -16.87
C GLU A 87 -8.46 4.23 -16.72
N GLY A 88 -8.88 3.39 -15.76
CA GLY A 88 -10.24 2.96 -15.54
C GLY A 88 -11.06 4.06 -14.90
N LYS A 89 -11.56 4.98 -15.73
CA LYS A 89 -12.80 5.75 -15.52
C LYS A 89 -13.03 6.31 -14.11
N GLY A 90 -12.02 6.98 -13.55
CA GLY A 90 -12.14 7.77 -12.32
C GLY A 90 -12.49 9.25 -12.57
N LYS A 91 -13.29 9.58 -13.59
CA LYS A 91 -13.93 10.90 -13.75
C LYS A 91 -15.43 10.71 -13.51
N ASN A 92 -15.86 10.62 -12.25
CA ASN A 92 -17.22 10.91 -11.76
C ASN A 92 -17.33 10.53 -10.28
N ASP A 93 -16.63 11.28 -9.41
CA ASP A 93 -17.05 11.46 -8.02
C ASP A 93 -17.06 12.99 -7.81
N GLY A 94 -17.93 13.67 -8.57
CA GLY A 94 -18.33 15.06 -8.27
C GLY A 94 -19.29 15.07 -7.08
N PRO A 95 -19.42 16.21 -6.37
CA PRO A 95 -20.05 16.31 -5.05
C PRO A 95 -21.48 15.77 -4.99
#